data_AF-A0A924RW66-F1
#
_entry.id   AF-A0A924RW66-F1
#
_cell.length_a   1.000
_cell.length_b   1.000
_cell.length_c   1.000
_cell.angle_alpha   90.00
_cell.angle_beta   90.00
_cell.angle_gamma   90.00
#
_symmetry.space_group_name_H-M   'P 1'
#
loop_
_entity.id
_entity.type
_entity.pdbx_description
1 polymer ?
#
loop_
_entity_poly.entity_id
_entity_poly.type
_entity_poly.pdbx_seq_one_letter_code
_entity_poly.pdbx_strand_id
1 'polypeptide(L)' 'MTDKKYRILVVNDDGVTAPGIKALIEVVKELGEVTVVAPDSPQSGMGHAITIGKPLRLDKIKLYEGVEMYKCSGTPVDC' A
#
# COMPACT_ATOMS: atom_id res chain seq x y z
N MET A 1 -28.60 -1.58 0.47
CA MET A 1 -27.27 -2.18 0.25
C MET A 1 -26.60 -1.38 -0.83
N THR A 2 -25.78 -0.40 -0.48
CA THR A 2 -25.06 0.41 -1.47
C THR A 2 -23.82 -0.37 -1.91
N ASP A 3 -23.82 -0.85 -3.14
CA ASP A 3 -22.66 -1.42 -3.82
C ASP A 3 -21.46 -0.47 -3.66
N LYS A 4 -20.40 -0.93 -2.99
CA LYS A 4 -19.12 -0.20 -2.89
C LYS A 4 -18.59 0.03 -4.30
N LYS A 5 -18.62 1.28 -4.77
CA LYS A 5 -18.45 1.65 -6.19
C LYS A 5 -17.01 1.70 -6.68
N TYR A 6 -16.03 1.82 -5.78
CA TYR A 6 -14.64 2.07 -6.15
C TYR A 6 -13.70 0.99 -5.61
N ARG A 7 -12.72 0.60 -6.44
CA ARG A 7 -11.57 -0.21 -6.04
C ARG A 7 -10.38 0.73 -5.96
N ILE A 8 -9.84 0.90 -4.76
CA ILE A 8 -8.87 1.94 -4.44
C ILE A 8 -7.56 1.27 -4.05
N LEU A 9 -6.50 1.55 -4.80
CA LEU A 9 -5.13 1.20 -4.45
C LEU A 9 -4.48 2.36 -3.70
N VAL A 10 -3.98 2.10 -2.49
CA VAL A 10 -3.24 3.06 -1.69
C VAL A 10 -1.77 2.64 -1.61
N VAL A 11 -0.88 3.55 -2.01
CA VAL A 11 0.58 3.37 -1.98
C VAL A 11 1.25 4.55 -1.29
N ASN A 12 2.45 4.34 -0.74
CA ASN A 12 3.32 5.41 -0.23
C ASN A 12 4.81 5.00 -0.31
N ASP A 13 5.69 5.95 -0.01
CA ASP A 13 7.15 5.76 0.06
C ASP A 13 7.70 5.70 1.50
N ASP A 14 6.96 6.19 2.49
CA ASP A 14 7.32 6.10 3.91
C ASP A 14 7.21 4.69 4.52
N GLY A 15 6.52 3.79 3.82
CA GLY A 15 6.32 2.39 4.21
C GLY A 15 4.96 2.08 4.83
N VAL A 16 4.66 0.79 4.94
CA VAL A 16 3.32 0.27 5.24
C VAL A 16 2.83 0.54 6.67
N THR A 17 3.75 0.85 7.59
CA THR A 17 3.45 1.16 9.00
C THR A 17 3.39 2.67 9.28
N ALA A 18 3.57 3.52 8.26
CA ALA A 18 3.58 4.96 8.44
C ALA A 18 2.23 5.50 8.95
N PRO A 19 2.23 6.55 9.80
CA PRO A 19 0.98 7.12 10.31
C PRO A 19 0.12 7.78 9.20
N GLY A 20 0.73 8.29 8.13
CA GLY A 20 0.03 8.94 7.03
C GLY A 20 -0.86 7.98 6.23
N ILE A 21 -0.33 6.80 5.87
CA ILE A 21 -1.11 5.79 5.13
C ILE A 21 -2.28 5.27 5.96
N LYS A 22 -2.10 5.13 7.27
CA LYS A 22 -3.19 4.81 8.21
C LYS A 22 -4.31 5.85 8.16
N ALA A 23 -3.96 7.14 8.28
CA ALA A 23 -4.96 8.21 8.26
C ALA A 23 -5.75 8.24 6.95
N LEU A 24 -5.07 7.98 5.82
CA LEU A 24 -5.71 7.90 4.51
C LEU A 24 -6.71 6.73 4.43
N ILE A 25 -6.29 5.52 4.84
CA ILE A 25 -7.12 4.31 4.83
C ILE A 25 -8.44 4.52 5.59
N GLU A 26 -8.38 5.17 6.76
CA GLU A 26 -9.57 5.43 7.59
C GLU A 26 -10.64 6.23 6.86
N VAL A 27 -10.25 7.16 5.99
CA VAL A 27 -11.17 7.98 5.20
C VAL A 27 -11.62 7.26 3.93
N VAL A 28 -10.70 6.62 3.21
CA VAL A 28 -11.03 6.04 1.89
C VAL A 28 -11.82 4.72 1.97
N LYS A 29 -11.77 4.01 3.10
CA LYS A 29 -12.52 2.74 3.28
C LYS A 29 -14.04 2.92 3.23
N GLU A 30 -14.52 4.13 3.49
CA GLU A 30 -15.94 4.49 3.39
C GLU A 30 -16.39 4.65 1.92
N LEU A 31 -15.44 4.89 1.01
CA LEU A 31 -15.71 5.13 -0.41
C LEU A 31 -15.75 3.83 -1.24
N GLY A 32 -15.08 2.77 -0.78
CA GLY A 32 -14.91 1.56 -1.60
C GLY A 32 -14.20 0.37 -0.96
N GLU A 33 -13.74 -0.53 -1.82
CA GLU A 33 -12.82 -1.62 -1.50
C GLU A 33 -11.39 -1.08 -1.57
N VAL A 34 -10.62 -1.23 -0.49
CA VAL A 34 -9.28 -0.66 -0.37
C VAL A 34 -8.25 -1.79 -0.32
N THR A 35 -7.26 -1.69 -1.21
CA THR A 35 -6.03 -2.50 -1.19
C THR A 35 -4.85 -1.57 -0.95
N VAL A 36 -3.94 -1.97 -0.06
CA VAL A 36 -2.76 -1.20 0.31
C VAL A 36 -1.52 -1.97 -0.11
N VAL A 37 -0.60 -1.31 -0.81
CA VAL A 37 0.72 -1.86 -1.14
C VAL A 37 1.76 -0.80 -0.81
N ALA A 38 2.73 -1.15 0.03
CA ALA A 38 3.76 -0.22 0.46
C ALA A 38 5.06 -0.94 0.82
N PRO A 39 6.21 -0.24 0.77
CA PRO A 39 7.50 -0.84 1.13
C PRO A 39 7.59 -1.17 2.63
N ASP A 40 8.45 -2.13 2.98
CA ASP A 40 8.76 -2.54 4.37
C ASP A 40 9.56 -1.49 5.16
N SER A 41 10.15 -0.52 4.47
CA SER A 41 11.00 0.50 5.08
C SER A 41 10.90 1.80 4.28
N PRO A 42 11.27 2.95 4.87
CA PRO A 42 11.25 4.23 4.16
C PRO A 42 12.14 4.17 2.91
N GLN A 43 11.56 4.54 1.76
CA GLN A 43 12.23 4.60 0.47
C GLN A 43 12.33 6.07 -0.03
N SER A 44 12.41 7.03 0.89
CA SER A 44 12.52 8.46 0.58
C SER A 44 13.66 8.72 -0.41
N GLY A 45 13.34 9.40 -1.52
CA GLY A 45 14.29 9.70 -2.61
C GLY A 45 14.38 8.65 -3.74
N MET A 46 13.60 7.56 -3.68
CA MET A 46 13.61 6.48 -4.69
C MET A 46 12.43 6.53 -5.68
N GLY A 47 11.80 7.69 -5.87
CA GLY A 47 10.51 7.85 -6.56
C GLY A 47 10.43 7.38 -8.04
N HIS A 48 11.57 7.08 -8.69
CA HIS A 48 11.63 6.53 -10.05
C HIS A 48 12.49 5.27 -10.18
N ALA A 49 12.99 4.72 -9.08
CA ALA A 49 13.75 3.49 -9.13
C ALA A 49 12.80 2.31 -9.33
N ILE A 50 13.13 1.37 -10.23
CA ILE A 50 12.39 0.12 -10.46
C ILE A 50 13.32 -1.02 -10.06
N THR A 51 12.81 -2.03 -9.38
CA THR A 51 13.62 -3.21 -9.05
C THR A 51 13.83 -4.08 -10.29
N ILE A 52 15.06 -4.04 -10.85
CA ILE A 52 15.48 -4.88 -11.98
C ILE A 52 16.55 -5.88 -11.49
N GLY A 53 16.43 -7.15 -11.89
CA GLY A 53 17.44 -8.18 -11.61
C GLY A 53 17.30 -8.89 -10.26
N LYS A 54 16.27 -8.57 -9.46
CA LYS A 54 15.87 -9.33 -8.27
C LYS A 54 14.36 -9.60 -8.32
N PRO A 55 13.88 -10.77 -7.86
CA PRO A 55 12.44 -11.04 -7.79
C PRO A 55 11.75 -10.07 -6.82
N LEU A 56 10.62 -9.51 -7.24
CA LEU A 56 9.70 -8.78 -6.36
C LEU A 56 8.93 -9.77 -5.49
N ARG A 57 8.75 -9.42 -4.21
CA ARG A 57 7.97 -10.17 -3.24
C ARG A 57 6.88 -9.29 -2.65
N LEU A 58 5.69 -9.86 -2.51
CA LEU A 58 4.55 -9.26 -1.84
C LEU A 58 4.17 -10.16 -0.66
N ASP A 59 4.34 -9.64 0.55
CA ASP A 59 3.94 -10.33 1.77
C ASP A 59 2.61 -9.75 2.25
N LYS A 60 1.58 -10.60 2.35
CA LYS A 60 0.29 -10.18 2.89
C LYS A 60 0.43 -9.92 4.39
N ILE A 61 0.00 -8.74 4.83
CA ILE A 61 0.04 -8.34 6.24
C ILE A 61 -1.37 -8.06 6.76
N LYS A 62 -1.56 -8.21 8.07
CA LYS A 62 -2.84 -7.95 8.74
C LYS A 62 -2.64 -6.87 9.80
N LEU A 63 -2.59 -5.61 9.37
CA LEU A 63 -2.48 -4.46 10.28
C LEU A 63 -3.83 -3.78 10.53
N TYR A 64 -4.75 -3.81 9.55
CA TYR A 64 -6.08 -3.21 9.65
C TYR A 64 -7.16 -4.22 9.28
N GLU A 65 -8.19 -4.31 10.11
CA GLU A 65 -9.33 -5.19 9.87
C GLU A 65 -10.15 -4.68 8.68
N GLY A 66 -10.56 -5.58 7.79
CA GLY A 66 -11.36 -5.24 6.62
C GLY A 66 -10.63 -4.51 5.49
N VAL A 67 -9.30 -4.40 5.56
CA VAL A 67 -8.45 -3.82 4.50
C VAL A 67 -7.43 -4.85 4.05
N GLU A 68 -7.30 -5.04 2.74
CA GLU A 68 -6.28 -5.92 2.20
C GLU A 68 -4.96 -5.18 2.10
N MET A 69 -3.89 -5.74 2.67
CA MET A 69 -2.59 -5.07 2.74
C MET A 69 -1.44 -5.98 2.36
N TYR A 70 -0.50 -5.42 1.62
CA TYR A 70 0.71 -6.07 1.18
C TYR A 70 1.93 -5.20 1.45
N LYS A 71 3.01 -5.88 1.80
CA LYS A 71 4.34 -5.32 1.93
C LYS A 71 5.16 -5.70 0.71
N CYS A 72 5.65 -4.72 -0.02
CA CYS A 72 6.46 -4.95 -1.21
C CYS A 72 7.97 -4.90 -0.87
N SER A 73 8.74 -5.82 -1.44
CA SER A 73 10.21 -5.81 -1.35
C SER A 73 10.87 -4.79 -2.29
N GLY A 74 10.09 -4.19 -3.18
CA GLY A 74 10.54 -3.23 -4.18
C GLY A 74 10.48 -1.78 -3.70
N THR A 75 10.58 -0.87 -4.66
CA THR A 75 10.45 0.58 -4.46
C THR A 75 8.97 1.00 -4.49
N PRO A 76 8.66 2.27 -4.22
CA PRO A 76 7.28 2.77 -4.33
C PRO A 76 6.69 2.63 -5.75
N VAL A 77 7.52 2.58 -6.80
CA VAL A 77 7.06 2.34 -8.19
C VAL A 77 6.68 0.88 -8.42
N ASP A 78 7.26 -0.04 -7.65
CA ASP A 78 6.95 -1.47 -7.70
C ASP A 78 5.69 -1.83 -6.88
N CYS A 79 5.09 -0.86 -6.18
CA CYS A 79 3.92 -1.03 -5.29
C CYS A 79 2.59 -0.80 -6.01
#